data_AF-A0A2D8A5H7-F1
#
_entry.id   AF-A0A2D8A5H7-F1
#
_cell.length_a   1.000
_cell.length_b   1.000
_cell.length_c   1.000
_cell.angle_alpha   90.00
_cell.angle_beta   90.00
_cell.angle_gamma   90.00
#
_symmetry.space_group_name_H-M   'P 1'
#
loop_
_entity.id
_entity.type
_entity.pdbx_description
1 polymer ?
#
loop_
_entity_poly.entity_id
_entity_poly.type
_entity_poly.pdbx_seq_one_letter_code
_entity_poly.pdbx_strand_id
1 'polypeptide(L)'
;MSGKIGSYITLTKPKVVILLQITGILAVISHDLLEGGGLTKDTAGTIIVVLIGGFLTAGGANSINMWYDRDIDPLMTRTSGRPI
;
A
#
# COMPACT_ATOMS: atom_id res chain seq x y z
N MET A 1 2.96 -16.37 -13.90
CA MET A 1 2.14 -15.54 -14.81
C MET A 1 2.90 -14.25 -15.11
N SER A 2 3.78 -14.23 -16.12
CA SER A 2 4.57 -13.03 -16.43
C SER A 2 4.00 -12.31 -17.64
N GLY A 3 2.97 -11.50 -17.40
CA GLY A 3 2.61 -10.39 -18.28
C GLY A 3 3.09 -9.10 -17.62
N LYS A 4 3.44 -8.07 -18.42
CA LYS A 4 3.94 -6.77 -17.92
C LYS A 4 3.10 -6.22 -16.75
N ILE A 5 1.78 -6.38 -16.81
CA ILE A 5 0.80 -5.96 -15.79
C ILE A 5 1.00 -6.71 -14.46
N GLY A 6 1.27 -8.01 -14.48
CA GLY A 6 1.51 -8.81 -13.27
C GLY A 6 2.76 -8.37 -12.52
N SER A 7 3.81 -7.95 -13.24
CA SER A 7 5.01 -7.38 -12.63
C SER A 7 4.71 -6.05 -11.94
N TYR A 8 3.95 -5.15 -12.57
CA TYR A 8 3.53 -3.88 -11.96
C TYR A 8 2.71 -4.08 -10.67
N ILE A 9 1.81 -5.05 -10.65
CA ILE A 9 1.03 -5.37 -9.43
C ILE A 9 1.95 -5.97 -8.35
N THR A 10 2.96 -6.75 -8.74
CA THR A 10 3.91 -7.34 -7.78
C THR A 10 4.77 -6.27 -7.12
N LEU A 11 5.14 -5.22 -7.86
CA LEU A 11 5.92 -4.08 -7.34
C LEU A 11 5.22 -3.37 -6.18
N THR A 12 3.89 -3.23 -6.24
CA THR A 12 3.14 -2.52 -5.21
C THR A 12 2.92 -3.32 -3.93
N LYS A 13 3.31 -4.62 -3.91
CA LYS A 13 3.14 -5.54 -2.77
C LYS A 13 1.76 -5.42 -2.11
N PRO A 14 0.65 -5.68 -2.83
CA PRO A 14 -0.71 -5.42 -2.35
C PRO A 14 -1.03 -6.09 -1.01
N LYS A 15 -0.50 -7.30 -0.77
CA LYS A 15 -0.67 -8.01 0.51
C LYS A 15 -0.12 -7.24 1.72
N VAL A 16 1.02 -6.56 1.55
CA VAL A 16 1.65 -5.79 2.62
C VAL A 16 0.91 -4.47 2.84
N VAL A 17 0.47 -3.85 1.74
CA VAL A 17 -0.27 -2.58 1.78
C VAL A 17 -1.64 -2.72 2.45
N ILE A 18 -2.29 -3.88 2.38
CA ILE A 18 -3.59 -4.12 3.04
C ILE A 18 -3.54 -3.79 4.54
N LEU A 19 -2.49 -4.21 5.25
CA LEU A 19 -2.38 -3.94 6.68
C LEU A 19 -2.28 -2.43 6.98
N LEU A 20 -1.52 -1.71 6.15
CA LEU A 20 -1.42 -0.25 6.23
C LEU A 20 -2.77 0.43 5.93
N GLN A 21 -3.55 -0.11 4.99
CA GLN A 21 -4.85 0.46 4.68
C GLN A 21 -5.89 0.21 5.77
N ILE A 22 -5.90 -0.98 6.36
CA ILE A 22 -6.80 -1.29 7.49
C ILE A 22 -6.51 -0.34 8.65
N THR A 23 -5.24 -0.14 8.98
CA THR A 23 -4.85 0.80 10.05
C THR A 23 -5.23 2.24 9.72
N GLY A 24 -5.08 2.68 8.47
CA GLY A 24 -5.53 3.99 8.01
C GLY A 24 -7.05 4.19 8.12
N ILE A 25 -7.85 3.20 7.72
CA ILE A 25 -9.31 3.25 7.85
C ILE A 25 -9.72 3.34 9.33
N LEU A 26 -9.13 2.51 10.19
CA LEU A 26 -9.44 2.53 11.61
C LEU A 26 -9.11 3.88 12.25
N ALA A 27 -8.01 4.52 11.84
CA ALA A 27 -7.66 5.85 12.32
C ALA A 27 -8.72 6.91 11.95
N VAL A 28 -9.23 6.88 10.72
CA VAL A 28 -10.30 7.80 10.27
C VAL A 28 -11.59 7.57 11.07
N ILE A 29 -11.97 6.30 11.26
CA ILE A 29 -13.18 5.96 12.04
C ILE A 29 -13.02 6.37 13.51
N SER A 30 -11.85 6.12 14.11
CA SER A 30 -11.58 6.52 15.50
C SER A 30 -11.62 8.03 15.68
N HIS A 31 -11.06 8.79 14.73
CA HIS A 31 -11.13 10.26 14.75
C HIS A 31 -12.57 10.77 14.74
N ASP A 32 -13.38 10.27 13.80
CA ASP A 32 -14.76 10.69 13.60
C ASP A 32 -15.70 10.32 14.77
N LEU A 33 -15.44 9.17 15.41
CA LEU A 33 -16.15 8.76 16.61
C LEU A 33 -15.83 9.66 17.82
N LEU A 34 -14.59 10.14 17.94
CA LEU A 34 -14.17 11.04 19.02
C LEU A 34 -14.74 12.45 18.86
N GLU A 35 -14.92 12.93 17.64
CA GLU A 35 -15.57 14.22 17.37
C GLU A 35 -17.09 14.21 17.61
N GLY A 36 -17.68 13.02 17.83
CA GLY A 36 -19.10 12.87 18.14
C GLY A 36 -20.04 13.05 16.94
N GLY A 37 -19.49 13.18 15.72
CA GLY A 37 -20.26 13.34 14.48
C GLY A 37 -20.91 12.05 13.98
N GLY A 38 -20.35 10.89 14.36
CA GLY A 38 -20.77 9.60 13.81
C GLY A 38 -20.38 9.45 12.34
N LEU A 39 -20.56 8.24 11.78
CA LEU A 39 -20.13 7.93 10.41
C LEU A 39 -20.94 8.74 9.37
N THR A 40 -20.34 9.83 8.90
CA THR A 40 -20.97 10.78 7.97
C THR A 40 -20.47 10.55 6.54
N LYS A 41 -21.05 11.25 5.56
CA LYS A 41 -20.60 11.19 4.15
C LYS A 41 -19.16 11.68 3.98
N ASP A 42 -18.72 12.64 4.80
CA ASP A 42 -17.36 13.18 4.78
C ASP A 42 -16.33 12.15 5.25
N THR A 43 -16.72 11.28 6.20
CA THR A 43 -15.91 10.13 6.64
C THR A 43 -15.66 9.17 5.49
N ALA A 44 -16.68 8.87 4.69
CA ALA A 44 -16.54 8.02 3.50
C ALA A 44 -15.63 8.66 2.45
N GLY A 45 -15.75 9.97 2.23
CA GLY A 45 -14.85 10.72 1.35
C GLY A 45 -13.39 10.65 1.82
N THR A 46 -13.16 10.84 3.12
CA THR A 46 -11.83 10.77 3.73
C THR A 46 -11.24 9.36 3.61
N ILE A 47 -12.02 8.31 3.87
CA ILE A 47 -11.59 6.91 3.70
C ILE A 47 -11.14 6.66 2.25
N ILE A 48 -11.89 7.13 1.25
CA ILE A 48 -11.50 6.97 -0.16
C ILE A 48 -10.17 7.66 -0.45
N VAL A 49 -9.98 8.89 0.03
CA VAL A 49 -8.72 9.62 -0.14
C VAL A 49 -7.55 8.89 0.52
N VAL A 50 -7.75 8.38 1.74
CA VAL A 50 -6.73 7.60 2.47
C VAL A 50 -6.40 6.30 1.74
N LEU A 51 -7.39 5.59 1.22
CA LEU A 51 -7.18 4.36 0.46
C LEU A 51 -6.38 4.62 -0.83
N ILE A 52 -6.74 5.64 -1.60
CA ILE A 52 -6.04 5.95 -2.85
C ILE A 52 -4.62 6.46 -2.53
N GLY A 53 -4.50 7.47 -1.67
CA GLY A 53 -3.22 8.07 -1.31
C GLY A 53 -2.26 7.09 -0.62
N GLY A 54 -2.78 6.29 0.31
CA GLY A 54 -2.04 5.24 1.01
C GLY A 54 -1.54 4.16 0.06
N PHE A 55 -2.35 3.74 -0.92
CA PHE A 55 -1.96 2.72 -1.88
C PHE A 55 -0.87 3.24 -2.83
N LEU A 56 -1.03 4.47 -3.33
CA LEU A 56 -0.07 5.09 -4.22
C LEU A 56 1.28 5.34 -3.52
N THR A 57 1.25 5.87 -2.30
CA THR A 57 2.47 6.16 -1.52
C THR A 57 3.21 4.87 -1.17
N ALA A 58 2.49 3.87 -0.62
CA ALA A 58 3.10 2.60 -0.26
C ALA A 58 3.57 1.82 -1.49
N GLY A 59 2.81 1.85 -2.59
CA GLY A 59 3.19 1.23 -3.85
C GLY A 59 4.46 1.86 -4.46
N GLY A 60 4.55 3.19 -4.43
CA GLY A 60 5.73 3.93 -4.85
C GLY A 60 6.96 3.59 -4.02
N ALA A 61 6.84 3.62 -2.68
CA ALA A 61 7.93 3.26 -1.77
C ALA A 61 8.42 1.81 -1.99
N ASN A 62 7.51 0.86 -2.17
CA ASN A 62 7.87 -0.53 -2.46
C ASN A 62 8.60 -0.68 -3.81
N SER A 63 8.16 0.05 -4.83
CA SER A 63 8.80 0.04 -6.15
C SER A 63 10.22 0.62 -6.08
N ILE A 64 10.40 1.72 -5.33
CA ILE A 64 11.71 2.34 -5.11
C ILE A 64 12.63 1.40 -4.33
N ASN A 65 12.14 0.74 -3.28
CA ASN A 65 12.93 -0.23 -2.51
C ASN A 65 13.45 -1.38 -3.39
N MET A 66 12.62 -1.93 -4.28
CA MET A 66 13.08 -2.97 -5.22
C MET A 66 14.05 -2.43 -6.27
N TRP A 67 13.89 -1.18 -6.71
CA TRP A 67 14.83 -0.56 -7.63
C TRP A 67 16.20 -0.34 -6.98
N TYR A 68 16.21 0.10 -5.72
CA TYR A 68 17.42 0.34 -4.94
C TYR A 68 18.16 -0.97 -4.62
N ASP A 69 17.43 -2.04 -4.29
CA ASP A 69 17.99 -3.37 -3.96
C ASP A 69 18.33 -4.24 -5.19
N ARG A 70 18.24 -3.70 -6.42
CA ARG A 70 18.35 -4.51 -7.67
C ARG A 70 19.64 -5.33 -7.76
N ASP A 71 20.74 -4.80 -7.26
CA ASP A 71 22.05 -5.44 -7.29
C ASP A 71 22.23 -6.51 -6.21
N ILE A 72 21.62 -6.31 -5.04
CA ILE A 72 21.71 -7.23 -3.89
C ILE A 72 20.64 -8.33 -3.90
N ASP A 73 19.46 -8.07 -4.46
CA ASP A 73 18.33 -9.00 -4.48
C ASP A 73 18.68 -10.38 -5.11
N PRO A 74 19.48 -10.48 -6.20
CA PRO A 74 19.92 -11.76 -6.76
C PRO A 74 20.77 -12.62 -5.81
N LEU A 75 21.45 -11.99 -4.85
CA LEU A 75 22.30 -12.66 -3.86
C LEU A 75 21.50 -13.16 -2.65
N MET A 76 20.21 -12.83 -2.55
CA MET A 76 19.36 -13.14 -1.40
C MET A 76 18.30 -14.20 -1.73
N THR A 77 18.30 -15.32 -1.00
CA THR A 77 17.34 -16.43 -1.20
C THR A 77 15.86 -16.00 -1.14
N ARG A 78 15.55 -14.98 -0.34
CA ARG A 78 14.16 -14.49 -0.14
C ARG A 78 13.68 -13.54 -1.24
N THR A 79 14.59 -12.80 -1.88
CA THR A 79 14.23 -11.67 -2.75
C THR A 79 14.74 -11.78 -4.18
N SER A 80 15.50 -12.83 -4.49
CA SER A 80 15.98 -13.18 -5.84
C SER A 80 14.89 -13.34 -6.91
N GLY A 81 13.64 -13.58 -6.51
CA GLY A 81 12.49 -13.68 -7.40
C GLY A 81 11.71 -12.38 -7.62
N ARG A 82 12.22 -11.23 -7.16
CA ARG A 82 11.58 -9.93 -7.41
C ARG A 82 11.63 -9.58 -8.91
N PRO A 83 10.67 -8.77 -9.41
CA PRO A 83 10.52 -8.49 -10.84
C PRO A 83 11.51 -7.46 -11.41
N ILE A 84 12.34 -6.82 -10.56
CA ILE A 84 13.38 -5.85 -10.93
C ILE A 84 14.72 -6.46 -10.59
#